data_AF-A0A958K6A6-F1
#
_entry.id   AF-A0A958K6A6-F1
#
_cell.length_a   1.000
_cell.length_b   1.000
_cell.length_c   1.000
_cell.angle_alpha   90.00
_cell.angle_beta   90.00
_cell.angle_gamma   90.00
#
_symmetry.space_group_name_H-M   'P 1'
#
loop_
_entity.id
_entity.type
_entity.pdbx_description
1 polymer ?
#
loop_
_entity_poly.entity_id
_entity_poly.type
_entity_poly.pdbx_seq_one_letter_code
_entity_poly.pdbx_strand_id
1 'polypeptide(L)'
;MFTFENQEQHEIRSSVRKLAKEQIPQYQNETYFGTVPRALFNTFAELGLTGLSVPEAFGGLGAGPLTTAIVMEELSAVDMGCSVFLGVHSM
;
A
#
# COMPACT_ATOMS: atom_id res chain seq x y z
N MET A 1 12.71 -5.61 6.95
CA MET A 1 13.61 -5.56 5.76
C MET A 1 14.11 -6.96 5.44
N PHE A 2 13.77 -7.49 4.26
CA PHE A 2 14.18 -8.81 3.82
C PHE A 2 15.57 -8.72 3.18
N THR A 3 16.44 -9.68 3.46
CA THR A 3 17.84 -9.67 3.00
C THR A 3 18.00 -10.07 1.54
N PHE A 4 16.92 -10.45 0.87
CA PHE A 4 16.89 -11.00 -0.49
C PHE A 4 15.99 -10.18 -1.44
N GLU A 5 15.72 -8.91 -1.11
CA GLU A 5 15.01 -7.97 -1.98
C GLU A 5 15.84 -7.67 -3.24
N ASN A 6 15.18 -7.60 -4.39
CA ASN A 6 15.81 -7.07 -5.60
C ASN A 6 15.71 -5.52 -5.63
N GLN A 7 16.35 -4.90 -6.62
CA GLN A 7 16.40 -3.44 -6.75
C GLN A 7 14.99 -2.81 -6.89
N GLU A 8 14.12 -3.42 -7.68
CA GLU A 8 12.73 -2.97 -7.89
C GLU A 8 11.93 -2.99 -6.58
N GLN A 9 12.06 -4.05 -5.79
CA GLN A 9 11.43 -4.18 -4.48
C GLN A 9 11.92 -3.13 -3.49
N HIS A 10 13.21 -2.79 -3.52
CA HIS A 10 13.76 -1.69 -2.71
C HIS A 10 13.21 -0.32 -3.13
N GLU A 11 12.98 -0.10 -4.42
CA GLU A 11 12.38 1.14 -4.94
C GLU A 11 10.90 1.26 -4.55
N ILE A 12 10.15 0.16 -4.68
CA ILE A 12 8.76 0.07 -4.22
C ILE A 12 8.67 0.36 -2.72
N ARG A 13 9.52 -0.28 -1.91
CA ARG A 13 9.59 -0.05 -0.47
C ARG A 13 9.79 1.43 -0.15
N SER A 14 10.78 2.05 -0.78
CA SER A 14 11.13 3.45 -0.54
C SER A 14 9.98 4.40 -0.92
N SER A 15 9.31 4.10 -2.04
CA SER A 15 8.18 4.88 -2.55
C SER A 15 6.95 4.77 -1.65
N VAL A 16 6.56 3.55 -1.27
CA VAL A 16 5.42 3.31 -0.37
C VAL A 16 5.68 3.86 1.01
N ARG A 17 6.91 3.73 1.55
CA ARG A 17 7.29 4.34 2.82
C ARG A 17 7.09 5.85 2.82
N LYS A 18 7.56 6.51 1.77
CA LYS A 18 7.42 7.96 1.60
C LYS A 18 5.95 8.34 1.55
N LEU A 19 5.19 7.65 0.70
CA LEU A 19 3.75 7.85 0.57
C LEU A 19 3.03 7.71 1.91
N ALA A 20 3.27 6.61 2.62
CA ALA A 20 2.61 6.30 3.88
C ALA A 20 2.86 7.41 4.90
N LYS A 21 4.12 7.87 5.03
CA LYS A 21 4.50 8.93 5.97
C LYS A 21 3.97 10.31 5.60
N GLU A 22 3.77 10.59 4.32
CA GLU A 22 3.31 11.91 3.85
C GLU A 22 1.78 12.01 3.77
N GLN A 23 1.10 10.94 3.35
CA GLN A 23 -0.33 10.99 3.00
C GLN A 23 -1.23 10.55 4.15
N ILE A 24 -0.90 9.43 4.83
CA ILE A 24 -1.78 8.86 5.86
C ILE A 24 -1.98 9.80 7.05
N PRO A 25 -0.95 10.50 7.59
CA PRO A 25 -1.13 11.40 8.73
C PRO A 25 -2.11 12.56 8.48
N GLN A 26 -2.35 12.94 7.22
CA GLN A 26 -3.31 13.98 6.88
C GLN A 26 -4.76 13.58 7.21
N TYR A 27 -5.01 12.27 7.36
CA TYR A 27 -6.33 11.67 7.60
C TYR A 27 -6.40 10.93 8.93
N GLN A 28 -5.47 11.21 9.86
CA GLN A 28 -5.28 10.42 11.08
C GLN A 28 -6.53 10.38 11.96
N ASN A 29 -7.34 11.45 11.97
CA ASN A 29 -8.60 11.46 12.73
C ASN A 29 -9.59 10.45 12.14
N GLU A 30 -9.78 10.46 10.83
CA GLU A 30 -10.68 9.55 10.13
C GLU A 30 -10.21 8.10 10.23
N THR A 31 -8.92 7.84 10.02
CA THR A 31 -8.37 6.48 10.12
C THR A 31 -8.43 5.95 11.55
N TYR A 32 -8.27 6.81 12.56
CA TYR A 32 -8.49 6.46 13.97
C TYR A 32 -9.92 5.99 14.24
N PHE A 33 -10.92 6.59 13.58
CA PHE A 33 -12.31 6.14 13.63
C PHE A 33 -12.62 4.98 12.66
N GLY A 34 -11.60 4.33 12.11
CA GLY A 34 -11.73 3.16 11.24
C GLY A 34 -12.21 3.49 9.83
N THR A 35 -12.12 4.75 9.41
CA THR A 35 -12.53 5.19 8.07
C THR A 35 -11.30 5.48 7.22
N VAL A 36 -11.17 4.83 6.06
CA VAL A 36 -10.20 5.24 5.03
C VAL A 36 -10.88 6.26 4.13
N PRO A 37 -10.48 7.55 4.15
CA PRO A 37 -11.16 8.56 3.36
C PRO A 37 -11.00 8.30 1.86
N ARG A 38 -12.01 8.70 1.08
CA ARG A 38 -12.01 8.50 -0.37
C ARG A 38 -10.81 9.17 -1.05
N ALA A 39 -10.36 10.31 -0.53
CA ALA A 39 -9.18 10.99 -1.05
C ALA A 39 -7.90 10.14 -0.87
N LEU A 40 -7.69 9.58 0.33
CA LEU A 40 -6.58 8.66 0.58
C LEU A 40 -6.66 7.40 -0.28
N PHE A 41 -7.86 6.84 -0.45
CA PHE A 41 -8.07 5.70 -1.34
C PHE A 41 -7.71 6.03 -2.80
N ASN A 42 -8.12 7.19 -3.31
CA ASN A 42 -7.79 7.61 -4.66
C ASN A 42 -6.27 7.75 -4.83
N THR A 43 -5.56 8.28 -3.84
CA THR A 43 -4.09 8.31 -3.84
C THR A 43 -3.49 6.90 -3.97
N PHE A 44 -4.02 5.91 -3.24
CA PHE A 44 -3.58 4.52 -3.40
C PHE A 44 -3.89 3.95 -4.79
N ALA A 45 -5.03 4.32 -5.37
CA ALA A 45 -5.45 3.87 -6.70
C ALA A 45 -4.58 4.45 -7.82
N GLU A 46 -4.20 5.74 -7.72
CA GLU A 46 -3.31 6.40 -8.68
C GLU A 46 -1.91 5.74 -8.73
N LEU A 47 -1.50 5.09 -7.64
CA LEU A 47 -0.25 4.35 -7.53
C LEU A 47 -0.39 2.86 -7.84
N GLY A 48 -1.59 2.41 -8.26
CA GLY A 48 -1.89 1.02 -8.59
C GLY A 48 -1.99 0.08 -7.38
N LEU A 49 -1.87 0.59 -6.16
CA LEU A 49 -1.85 -0.22 -4.94
C LEU A 49 -3.19 -0.92 -4.67
N THR A 50 -4.29 -0.42 -5.24
CA THR A 50 -5.62 -1.03 -5.12
C THR A 50 -5.78 -2.29 -5.96
N GLY A 51 -4.97 -2.46 -7.02
CA GLY A 51 -4.92 -3.66 -7.85
C GLY A 51 -3.61 -4.44 -7.70
N LEU A 52 -2.99 -4.39 -6.52
CA LEU A 52 -1.60 -4.81 -6.31
C LEU A 52 -1.33 -6.26 -6.76
N SER A 53 -2.16 -7.21 -6.31
CA SER A 53 -1.98 -8.64 -6.66
C SER A 53 -2.79 -9.09 -7.88
N VAL A 54 -3.65 -8.21 -8.40
CA VAL A 54 -4.50 -8.49 -9.56
C VAL A 54 -3.62 -8.61 -10.81
N PRO A 55 -3.79 -9.65 -11.66
CA PRO A 55 -3.02 -9.78 -12.89
C PRO A 55 -3.13 -8.57 -13.82
N GLU A 56 -2.05 -8.25 -14.52
CA GLU A 56 -2.00 -7.14 -15.49
C GLU A 56 -3.06 -7.25 -16.59
N ALA A 57 -3.42 -8.47 -16.99
CA ALA A 57 -4.48 -8.73 -17.98
C ALA A 57 -5.87 -8.18 -17.56
N PHE A 58 -6.06 -7.90 -16.26
CA PHE A 58 -7.26 -7.29 -15.70
C PHE A 58 -7.04 -5.85 -15.20
N GLY A 59 -5.89 -5.26 -15.52
CA GLY A 59 -5.54 -3.88 -15.15
C GLY A 59 -4.92 -3.72 -13.75
N GLY A 60 -4.43 -4.80 -13.13
CA GLY A 60 -3.68 -4.74 -11.88
C GLY A 60 -2.16 -4.65 -12.09
N LEU A 61 -1.41 -4.71 -10.98
CA LEU A 61 0.06 -4.66 -10.98
C LEU A 61 0.73 -6.05 -11.04
N GLY A 62 -0.02 -7.13 -10.89
CA GLY A 62 0.51 -8.50 -10.93
C GLY A 62 1.59 -8.79 -9.89
N ALA A 63 1.61 -8.05 -8.78
CA ALA A 63 2.69 -8.13 -7.80
C ALA A 63 2.72 -9.47 -7.10
N GLY A 64 3.90 -10.08 -7.02
CA GLY A 64 4.11 -11.32 -6.29
C GLY A 64 3.94 -11.16 -4.76
N PRO A 65 3.92 -12.28 -4.01
CA PRO A 65 3.70 -12.27 -2.57
C PRO A 65 4.71 -11.43 -1.78
N LEU A 66 5.98 -11.45 -2.18
CA LEU A 66 7.04 -10.68 -1.50
C LEU A 66 6.83 -9.16 -1.68
N THR A 67 6.57 -8.72 -2.91
CA THR A 67 6.28 -7.31 -3.20
C THR A 67 5.02 -6.85 -2.45
N THR A 68 3.98 -7.69 -2.41
CA THR A 68 2.77 -7.43 -1.62
C THR A 68 3.10 -7.28 -0.14
N ALA A 69 3.90 -8.18 0.44
CA ALA A 69 4.31 -8.11 1.84
C ALA A 69 5.12 -6.83 2.15
N ILE A 70 5.96 -6.37 1.23
CA ILE A 70 6.73 -5.12 1.38
C ILE A 70 5.79 -3.91 1.42
N VAL A 71 4.82 -3.83 0.52
CA VAL A 71 3.82 -2.74 0.52
C VAL A 71 3.07 -2.72 1.85
N MET A 72 2.59 -3.89 2.30
CA MET A 72 1.86 -4.00 3.56
C MET A 72 2.72 -3.68 4.79
N GLU A 73 4.01 -4.07 4.80
CA GLU A 73 4.97 -3.72 5.87
C GLU A 73 5.08 -2.20 6.02
N GLU A 74 5.25 -1.47 4.91
CA GLU A 74 5.44 -0.01 4.95
C GLU A 74 4.15 0.76 5.28
N LEU A 75 2.98 0.31 4.82
CA LEU A 75 1.70 0.91 5.22
C LEU A 75 1.39 0.66 6.70
N SER A 76 1.60 -0.58 7.17
CA SER A 76 1.32 -0.97 8.56
C SER A 76 2.23 -0.27 9.56
N ALA A 77 3.42 0.15 9.13
CA ALA A 77 4.33 0.94 9.97
C ALA A 77 3.78 2.34 10.31
N VAL A 78 2.78 2.83 9.55
CA VAL A 78 2.12 4.12 9.81
C VAL A 78 0.70 3.92 10.34
N ASP A 79 -0.11 3.12 9.66
CA ASP A 79 -1.50 2.84 10.06
C ASP A 79 -1.91 1.42 9.63
N MET A 80 -2.13 0.55 10.62
CA MET A 80 -2.52 -0.83 10.39
C MET A 80 -3.92 -0.96 9.77
N GLY A 81 -4.84 -0.04 10.06
CA GLY A 81 -6.20 -0.07 9.53
C GLY A 81 -6.23 0.15 8.01
N CYS A 82 -5.47 1.13 7.52
CA CYS A 82 -5.29 1.41 6.10
C CYS A 82 -4.65 0.23 5.37
N SER A 83 -3.62 -0.38 5.98
CA SER A 83 -2.95 -1.56 5.45
C SER A 83 -3.91 -2.74 5.30
N VAL A 84 -4.70 -3.06 6.34
CA VAL A 84 -5.70 -4.14 6.29
C VAL A 84 -6.80 -3.84 5.27
N PHE A 85 -7.30 -2.61 5.23
CA PHE A 85 -8.29 -2.20 4.24
C PHE A 85 -7.80 -2.43 2.81
N LEU A 86 -6.58 -1.99 2.50
CA LEU A 86 -5.99 -2.18 1.17
C LEU A 86 -5.74 -3.67 0.90
N GLY A 87 -5.23 -4.41 1.88
CA GLY A 87 -4.99 -5.85 1.78
C GLY A 87 -6.26 -6.62 1.42
N VAL A 88 -7.39 -6.34 2.05
CA VAL A 88 -8.67 -7.01 1.73
C VAL A 88 -9.21 -6.58 0.36
N HIS A 89 -9.00 -5.32 -0.04
CA HIS A 89 -9.47 -4.81 -1.33
C HIS A 89 -8.68 -5.34 -2.53
N SER A 90 -7.37 -5.53 -2.37
CA SER A 90 -6.42 -5.78 -3.46
C SER A 90 -6.14 -7.26 -3.76
N MET A 91 -6.92 -8.16 -3.14
CA MET A 91 -6.86 -9.62 -3.29
C MET A 91 -7.97 -10.18 -4.18
#